data_AF-A0A9X2AAQ8-F1
#
_entry.id   AF-A0A9X2AAQ8-F1
#
_cell.length_a   1.000
_cell.length_b   1.000
_cell.length_c   1.000
_cell.angle_alpha   90.00
_cell.angle_beta   90.00
_cell.angle_gamma   90.00
#
_symmetry.space_group_name_H-M   'P 1'
#
loop_
_entity.id
_entity.type
_entity.pdbx_description
1 polymer ?
#
loop_
_entity_poly.entity_id
_entity_poly.type
_entity_poly.pdbx_seq_one_letter_code
_entity_poly.pdbx_strand_id
1 'polypeptide(L)'
;MKRQITIPQLTIVSVLLMLVLMLSPIVPVHFAHAATGSERPVTSTIYIPKKENIDTVISIQHPVIVDGIVTNSIIAVGGNILLRPGSYSAFVLSIGGNVTQEPGAVVSEGLFAIGPDKRIFTTLTLASFLSIGLYFINTSLAAVLFVTFAAGGSIIFRRDERISAFIGRKYIRLFATGITITIIPAILIIASFVSPSIWMATIAIFLLYALLGLSGMILVTNKIGRTIIDFTGRKTGRIAALYGAIAILLVTNLPLVGILSFLALWILGVGSMWTLILRPSIIRI
;
A
#
# COMPACT_ATOMS: atom_id res chain seq x y z
N MET A 1 -17.90 13.76 39.79
CA MET A 1 -18.10 12.31 39.57
C MET A 1 -17.49 11.89 38.24
N LYS A 2 -16.37 11.15 38.25
CA LYS A 2 -15.75 10.58 37.03
C LYS A 2 -16.45 9.25 36.72
N ARG A 3 -17.19 9.17 35.61
CA ARG A 3 -17.72 7.89 35.10
C ARG A 3 -16.54 6.98 34.77
N GLN A 4 -16.33 5.94 35.56
CA GLN A 4 -15.43 4.84 35.24
C GLN A 4 -16.08 4.02 34.13
N ILE A 5 -15.58 4.19 32.90
CA ILE A 5 -15.91 3.31 31.79
C ILE A 5 -15.31 1.95 32.15
N THR A 6 -16.16 0.94 32.31
CA THR A 6 -15.74 -0.41 32.65
C THR A 6 -15.10 -1.06 31.40
N ILE A 7 -13.99 -1.77 31.63
CA ILE A 7 -13.16 -2.46 30.62
C ILE A 7 -13.96 -3.22 29.54
N PRO A 8 -15.07 -3.95 29.86
CA PRO A 8 -15.87 -4.61 28.82
C PRO A 8 -16.57 -3.66 27.84
N GLN A 9 -16.90 -2.43 28.23
CA GLN A 9 -17.54 -1.47 27.32
C GLN A 9 -16.57 -0.95 26.27
N LEU A 10 -15.27 -0.87 26.60
CA LEU A 10 -14.26 -0.36 25.68
C LEU A 10 -13.89 -1.39 24.61
N THR A 11 -13.85 -2.68 24.96
CA THR A 11 -13.61 -3.76 24.00
C THR A 11 -14.78 -3.91 23.03
N ILE A 12 -16.03 -3.78 23.51
CA ILE A 12 -17.22 -3.78 22.66
C ILE A 12 -17.19 -2.59 21.69
N VAL A 13 -16.83 -1.39 22.15
CA VAL A 13 -16.72 -0.21 21.26
C VAL A 13 -15.60 -0.38 20.24
N SER A 14 -14.45 -0.95 20.63
CA SER A 14 -13.34 -1.23 19.71
C SER A 14 -13.72 -2.24 18.63
N VAL A 15 -14.43 -3.31 18.99
CA VAL A 15 -14.89 -4.34 18.05
C VAL A 15 -15.98 -3.78 17.14
N LEU A 16 -16.91 -3.00 17.68
CA LEU A 16 -17.97 -2.34 16.92
C LEU A 16 -17.40 -1.32 15.93
N LEU A 17 -16.40 -0.53 16.33
CA LEU A 17 -15.71 0.42 15.45
C LEU A 17 -14.94 -0.30 14.34
N MET A 18 -14.29 -1.43 14.66
CA MET A 18 -13.65 -2.29 13.65
C MET A 18 -14.67 -2.86 12.67
N LEU A 19 -15.84 -3.29 13.15
CA LEU A 19 -16.92 -3.83 12.32
C LEU A 19 -17.52 -2.75 11.40
N VAL A 20 -17.75 -1.53 11.91
CA VAL A 20 -18.25 -0.38 11.13
C VAL A 20 -17.24 0.05 10.08
N LEU A 21 -15.94 0.05 10.40
CA LEU A 21 -14.88 0.34 9.42
C LEU A 21 -14.77 -0.75 8.34
N MET A 22 -14.97 -2.02 8.71
CA MET A 22 -15.02 -3.15 7.77
C MET A 22 -16.28 -3.13 6.87
N LEU A 23 -17.40 -2.58 7.37
CA LEU A 23 -18.68 -2.50 6.63
C LEU A 23 -18.84 -1.21 5.80
N SER A 24 -17.99 -0.18 6.02
CA SER A 24 -18.12 1.10 5.31
C SER A 24 -17.87 1.08 3.79
N PRO A 25 -17.15 0.12 3.16
CA PRO A 25 -16.96 0.15 1.71
C PRO A 25 -18.11 -0.49 0.91
N ILE A 26 -19.22 -0.89 1.56
CA ILE A 26 -20.42 -1.39 0.85
C ILE A 26 -21.32 -0.24 0.37
N VAL A 27 -20.80 0.98 0.23
CA VAL A 27 -21.47 1.99 -0.60
C VAL A 27 -21.06 1.68 -2.04
N PRO A 28 -21.96 1.16 -2.89
CA PRO A 28 -21.63 0.84 -4.26
C PRO A 28 -21.19 2.12 -4.96
N VAL A 29 -19.91 2.20 -5.31
CA VAL A 29 -19.41 3.19 -6.25
C VAL A 29 -20.17 2.92 -7.54
N HIS A 30 -21.23 3.69 -7.78
CA HIS A 30 -21.91 3.70 -9.07
C HIS A 30 -20.86 4.18 -10.06
N PHE A 31 -20.28 3.23 -10.82
CA PHE A 31 -19.66 3.58 -12.08
C PHE A 31 -20.74 4.31 -12.85
N ALA A 32 -20.53 5.60 -13.10
CA ALA A 32 -21.31 6.34 -14.06
C ALA A 32 -21.10 5.65 -15.41
N HIS A 33 -21.95 4.66 -15.67
CA HIS A 33 -22.24 4.20 -17.00
C HIS A 33 -22.89 5.43 -17.64
N ALA A 34 -22.09 6.16 -18.42
CA ALA A 34 -22.62 7.12 -19.35
C ALA A 34 -23.50 6.30 -20.30
N ALA A 35 -24.79 6.24 -19.97
CA ALA A 35 -25.82 5.75 -20.85
C ALA A 35 -25.67 6.55 -22.13
N THR A 36 -25.24 5.85 -23.17
CA THR A 36 -25.29 6.24 -24.57
C THR A 36 -26.74 6.58 -24.89
N GLY A 37 -27.09 7.84 -24.64
CA GLY A 37 -28.26 8.49 -25.19
C GLY A 37 -28.09 8.56 -26.69
N SER A 38 -29.10 8.08 -27.38
CA SER A 38 -29.23 7.91 -28.82
C SER A 38 -29.20 9.25 -29.59
N GLU A 39 -28.06 9.92 -29.62
CA GLU A 39 -27.81 10.98 -30.58
C GLU A 39 -27.05 10.38 -31.77
N ARG A 40 -27.72 10.39 -32.93
CA ARG A 40 -27.15 10.00 -34.22
C ARG A 40 -25.77 10.68 -34.37
N PRO A 41 -24.68 9.94 -34.62
CA PRO A 41 -23.39 10.56 -34.80
C PRO A 41 -23.45 11.40 -36.08
N VAL A 42 -23.38 12.72 -35.93
CA VAL A 42 -22.93 13.57 -37.03
C VAL A 42 -21.46 13.21 -37.20
N THR A 43 -21.19 12.31 -38.15
CA THR A 43 -19.86 11.82 -38.48
C THR A 43 -19.07 12.94 -39.18
N SER A 44 -18.72 14.01 -38.47
CA SER A 44 -17.80 15.01 -39.00
C SER A 44 -16.38 14.44 -38.94
N THR A 45 -15.99 13.74 -40.00
CA THR A 45 -14.61 13.30 -40.21
C THR A 45 -13.71 14.53 -40.29
N ILE A 46 -12.64 14.56 -39.50
CA ILE A 46 -11.62 15.60 -39.58
C ILE A 46 -10.69 15.22 -40.72
N TYR A 47 -10.68 16.04 -41.78
CA TYR A 47 -9.87 15.81 -42.97
C TYR A 47 -8.80 16.89 -43.09
N ILE A 48 -7.53 16.48 -43.16
CA ILE A 48 -6.39 17.39 -43.31
C ILE A 48 -5.86 17.24 -44.74
N PRO A 49 -6.10 18.21 -45.63
CA PRO A 49 -5.71 18.13 -47.04
C PRO A 49 -4.19 18.28 -47.26
N LYS A 50 -3.69 17.77 -48.41
CA LYS A 50 -2.25 17.73 -48.79
C LYS A 50 -1.45 19.04 -48.70
N LYS A 51 -2.13 20.20 -48.70
CA LYS A 51 -1.49 21.52 -48.69
C LYS A 51 -1.51 22.19 -47.32
N GLU A 52 -2.11 21.54 -46.32
CA GLU A 52 -2.14 22.05 -44.96
C GLU A 52 -0.98 21.52 -44.14
N ASN A 53 -0.41 22.42 -43.35
CA ASN A 53 0.54 22.12 -42.31
C ASN A 53 -0.09 22.52 -40.99
N ILE A 54 -0.44 21.53 -40.17
CA ILE A 54 -1.09 21.71 -38.87
C ILE A 54 -0.13 21.27 -37.79
N ASP A 55 -0.03 22.02 -36.69
CA ASP A 55 0.91 21.65 -35.65
C ASP A 55 0.44 20.42 -34.86
N THR A 56 -0.76 20.50 -34.29
CA THR A 56 -1.34 19.44 -33.46
C THR A 56 -2.81 19.23 -33.80
N VAL A 57 -3.22 17.97 -33.89
CA VAL A 57 -4.60 17.57 -34.21
C VAL A 57 -5.12 16.74 -33.06
N ILE A 58 -6.18 17.21 -32.41
CA ILE A 58 -6.86 16.47 -31.33
C ILE A 58 -8.28 16.19 -31.79
N SER A 59 -8.62 14.91 -31.91
CA SER A 59 -9.94 14.43 -32.26
C SER A 59 -10.53 13.59 -31.14
N ILE A 60 -11.79 13.84 -30.78
CA ILE A 60 -12.53 13.05 -29.80
C ILE A 60 -13.74 12.45 -30.51
N GLN A 61 -13.83 11.12 -30.56
CA GLN A 61 -14.88 10.32 -31.20
C GLN A 61 -15.04 10.48 -32.72
N HIS A 62 -14.18 11.28 -33.37
CA HIS A 62 -14.24 11.47 -34.82
C HIS A 62 -13.06 10.82 -35.52
N PRO A 63 -13.27 10.17 -36.67
CA PRO A 63 -12.17 9.68 -37.48
C PRO A 63 -11.35 10.84 -38.04
N VAL A 64 -10.04 10.65 -38.12
CA VAL A 64 -9.08 11.62 -38.66
C VAL A 64 -8.47 11.03 -39.91
N ILE A 65 -8.58 11.74 -41.03
CA ILE A 65 -7.93 11.38 -42.29
C ILE A 65 -6.88 12.45 -42.58
N VAL A 66 -5.62 12.03 -42.71
CA VAL A 66 -4.49 12.94 -42.92
C VAL A 66 -3.88 12.68 -44.28
N ASP A 67 -3.99 13.66 -45.16
CA ASP A 67 -3.30 13.72 -46.45
C ASP A 67 -2.15 14.77 -46.41
N GLY A 68 -2.18 15.72 -45.47
CA GLY A 68 -1.21 16.80 -45.30
C GLY A 68 -0.05 16.52 -44.33
N ILE A 69 0.53 17.60 -43.77
CA ILE A 69 1.68 17.55 -42.86
C ILE A 69 1.20 17.90 -41.45
N VAL A 70 1.52 17.06 -40.47
CA VAL A 70 1.34 17.35 -39.05
C VAL A 70 2.68 17.36 -38.35
N THR A 71 3.13 18.54 -37.90
CA THR A 71 4.51 18.71 -37.40
C THR A 71 4.74 18.14 -36.01
N ASN A 72 3.72 18.02 -35.17
CA ASN A 72 3.90 17.71 -33.75
C ASN A 72 3.17 16.42 -33.36
N SER A 73 1.84 16.45 -33.22
CA SER A 73 1.10 15.26 -32.78
C SER A 73 -0.32 15.14 -33.32
N ILE A 74 -0.72 13.91 -33.60
CA ILE A 74 -2.10 13.52 -33.89
C ILE A 74 -2.59 12.67 -32.74
N ILE A 75 -3.60 13.14 -32.02
CA ILE A 75 -4.22 12.44 -30.90
C ILE A 75 -5.70 12.20 -31.24
N ALA A 76 -6.10 10.94 -31.41
CA ALA A 76 -7.50 10.57 -31.60
C ALA A 76 -7.99 9.70 -30.43
N VAL A 77 -9.05 10.14 -29.75
CA VAL A 77 -9.68 9.40 -28.64
C VAL A 77 -11.01 8.84 -29.11
N GLY A 78 -11.10 7.54 -29.37
CA GLY A 78 -12.29 6.85 -29.85
C GLY A 78 -12.56 7.00 -31.35
N GLY A 79 -11.63 7.61 -32.09
CA GLY A 79 -11.69 7.79 -33.54
C GLY A 79 -10.59 7.01 -34.26
N ASN A 80 -10.86 6.54 -35.48
CA ASN A 80 -9.84 5.89 -36.31
C ASN A 80 -8.96 6.93 -36.99
N ILE A 81 -7.66 6.68 -37.08
CA ILE A 81 -6.72 7.53 -37.81
C ILE A 81 -6.34 6.82 -39.11
N LEU A 82 -6.54 7.49 -40.24
CA LEU A 82 -6.09 7.03 -41.56
C LEU A 82 -5.02 8.00 -42.08
N LEU A 83 -3.80 7.51 -42.24
CA LEU A 83 -2.69 8.26 -42.84
C LEU A 83 -2.57 7.87 -44.30
N ARG A 84 -2.74 8.84 -45.21
CA ARG A 84 -2.73 8.62 -46.65
C ARG A 84 -1.35 8.81 -47.29
N PRO A 85 -1.14 8.35 -48.54
CA PRO A 85 0.14 8.48 -49.22
C PRO A 85 0.57 9.95 -49.35
N GLY A 86 1.78 10.24 -48.87
CA GLY A 86 2.34 11.60 -48.85
C GLY A 86 2.07 12.39 -47.57
N SER A 87 1.33 11.83 -46.60
CA SER A 87 1.16 12.47 -45.29
C SER A 87 2.41 12.34 -44.44
N TYR A 88 2.75 13.39 -43.70
CA TYR A 88 3.83 13.38 -42.71
C TYR A 88 3.26 13.62 -41.31
N SER A 89 3.71 12.86 -40.32
CA SER A 89 3.32 13.08 -38.92
C SER A 89 4.50 12.80 -38.01
N ALA A 90 4.79 13.69 -37.05
CA ALA A 90 5.82 13.41 -36.05
C ALA A 90 5.36 12.29 -35.11
N PHE A 91 4.26 12.49 -34.39
CA PHE A 91 3.75 11.52 -33.41
C PHE A 91 2.26 11.21 -33.63
N VAL A 92 1.87 9.92 -33.53
CA VAL A 92 0.47 9.49 -33.70
C VAL A 92 0.04 8.63 -32.52
N LEU A 93 -1.02 9.06 -31.82
CA LEU A 93 -1.62 8.37 -30.69
C LEU A 93 -3.12 8.18 -30.94
N SER A 94 -3.55 6.92 -31.02
CA SER A 94 -4.97 6.55 -31.04
C SER A 94 -5.32 5.81 -29.76
N ILE A 95 -6.34 6.29 -29.04
CA ILE A 95 -6.87 5.68 -27.81
C ILE A 95 -8.29 5.21 -28.08
N GLY A 96 -8.52 3.91 -28.14
CA GLY A 96 -9.83 3.30 -28.44
C GLY A 96 -10.20 3.25 -29.92
N GLY A 97 -9.32 3.65 -30.84
CA GLY A 97 -9.51 3.58 -32.29
C GLY A 97 -8.37 2.83 -32.99
N ASN A 98 -8.52 2.54 -34.28
CA ASN A 98 -7.47 1.89 -35.08
C ASN A 98 -6.66 2.93 -35.87
N VAL A 99 -5.36 2.67 -36.06
CA VAL A 99 -4.48 3.49 -36.91
C VAL A 99 -4.12 2.69 -38.15
N THR A 100 -4.51 3.20 -39.32
CA THR A 100 -4.19 2.60 -40.62
C THR A 100 -3.23 3.52 -41.36
N GLN A 101 -2.06 3.00 -41.71
CA GLN A 101 -1.04 3.72 -42.45
C GLN A 101 -0.98 3.17 -43.88
N GLU A 102 -1.36 3.98 -44.87
CA GLU A 102 -1.25 3.61 -46.27
C GLU A 102 0.20 3.73 -46.78
N PRO A 103 0.59 2.97 -47.81
CA PRO A 103 1.94 3.03 -48.38
C PRO A 103 2.32 4.45 -48.81
N GLY A 104 3.42 4.97 -48.27
CA GLY A 104 3.90 6.34 -48.55
C GLY A 104 3.52 7.40 -47.51
N ALA A 105 2.81 7.05 -46.44
CA ALA A 105 2.71 7.88 -45.24
C ALA A 105 3.97 7.71 -44.37
N VAL A 106 4.49 8.81 -43.79
CA VAL A 106 5.70 8.79 -42.96
C VAL A 106 5.36 9.25 -41.53
N VAL A 107 5.72 8.43 -40.54
CA VAL A 107 5.64 8.75 -39.11
C VAL A 107 7.05 8.79 -38.52
N SER A 108 7.46 9.93 -37.95
CA SER A 108 8.87 10.18 -37.59
C SER A 108 9.25 9.70 -36.18
N GLU A 109 8.42 9.95 -35.18
CA GLU A 109 8.77 9.77 -33.76
C GLU A 109 8.13 8.53 -33.14
N GLY A 110 6.90 8.19 -33.52
CA GLY A 110 6.25 6.99 -33.00
C GLY A 110 4.76 6.88 -33.34
N LEU A 111 4.29 5.64 -33.43
CA LEU A 111 2.89 5.30 -33.67
C LEU A 111 2.40 4.40 -32.53
N PHE A 112 1.48 4.94 -31.72
CA PHE A 112 0.86 4.26 -30.60
C PHE A 112 -0.63 4.09 -30.87
N ALA A 113 -1.05 2.86 -31.15
CA ALA A 113 -2.45 2.51 -31.34
C ALA A 113 -2.92 1.65 -30.16
N ILE A 114 -3.58 2.27 -29.18
CA ILE A 114 -4.30 1.55 -28.13
C ILE A 114 -5.67 1.24 -28.71
N GLY A 115 -5.79 0.11 -29.42
CA GLY A 115 -7.04 -0.27 -30.07
C GLY A 115 -8.19 -0.47 -29.07
N PRO A 116 -9.46 -0.50 -29.55
CA PRO A 116 -10.63 -0.87 -28.76
C PRO A 116 -10.65 -2.36 -28.38
N ASP A 117 -9.49 -3.01 -28.40
CA ASP A 117 -9.38 -4.41 -28.10
C ASP A 117 -9.74 -4.59 -26.62
N LYS A 118 -10.92 -5.19 -26.38
CA LYS A 118 -11.53 -5.30 -25.05
C LYS A 118 -10.56 -5.90 -24.04
N ARG A 119 -9.57 -6.68 -24.50
CA ARG A 119 -8.51 -7.30 -23.71
C ARG A 119 -7.54 -6.31 -23.06
N ILE A 120 -7.20 -5.19 -23.70
CA ILE A 120 -6.28 -4.20 -23.12
C ILE A 120 -7.02 -3.44 -22.01
N PHE A 121 -8.26 -3.00 -22.28
CA PHE A 121 -9.06 -2.31 -21.27
C PHE A 121 -9.38 -3.21 -20.07
N THR A 122 -9.73 -4.49 -20.28
CA THR A 122 -9.98 -5.41 -19.15
C THR A 122 -8.73 -5.70 -18.35
N THR A 123 -7.57 -5.90 -18.98
CA THR A 123 -6.31 -6.13 -18.25
C THR A 123 -5.84 -4.89 -17.51
N LEU A 124 -5.91 -3.70 -18.12
CA LEU A 124 -5.56 -2.44 -17.45
C LEU A 124 -6.48 -2.13 -16.27
N THR A 125 -7.79 -2.37 -16.44
CA THR A 125 -8.78 -2.17 -15.39
C THR A 125 -8.56 -3.16 -14.25
N LEU A 126 -8.34 -4.45 -14.55
CA LEU A 126 -8.05 -5.48 -13.55
C LEU A 126 -6.75 -5.17 -12.79
N ALA A 127 -5.69 -4.78 -13.50
CA ALA A 127 -4.42 -4.39 -12.90
C ALA A 127 -4.58 -3.17 -11.98
N SER A 128 -5.38 -2.19 -12.40
CA SER A 128 -5.69 -1.00 -11.60
C SER A 128 -6.46 -1.37 -10.32
N PHE A 129 -7.50 -2.20 -10.42
CA PHE A 129 -8.23 -2.70 -9.25
C PHE A 129 -7.34 -3.51 -8.31
N LEU A 130 -6.49 -4.37 -8.86
CA LEU A 130 -5.57 -5.19 -8.06
C LEU A 130 -4.52 -4.33 -7.37
N SER A 131 -4.00 -3.30 -8.05
CA SER A 131 -3.06 -2.33 -7.48
C SER A 131 -3.69 -1.52 -6.34
N ILE A 132 -4.88 -0.96 -6.58
CA ILE A 132 -5.65 -0.22 -5.56
C ILE A 132 -6.00 -1.13 -4.38
N GLY A 133 -6.42 -2.36 -4.65
CA GLY A 133 -6.75 -3.36 -3.63
C GLY A 133 -5.55 -3.71 -2.75
N LEU A 134 -4.38 -3.96 -3.34
CA LEU A 134 -3.14 -4.20 -2.61
C LEU A 134 -2.74 -2.99 -1.76
N TYR A 135 -2.86 -1.78 -2.31
CA TYR A 135 -2.55 -0.55 -1.57
C TYR A 135 -3.51 -0.36 -0.38
N PHE A 136 -4.79 -0.66 -0.56
CA PHE A 136 -5.79 -0.60 0.49
C PHE A 136 -5.54 -1.63 1.60
N ILE A 137 -5.19 -2.87 1.25
CA ILE A 137 -4.82 -3.90 2.23
C ILE A 137 -3.60 -3.46 3.04
N ASN A 138 -2.57 -2.95 2.37
CA ASN A 138 -1.35 -2.46 3.03
C ASN A 138 -1.65 -1.30 3.98
N THR A 139 -2.46 -0.33 3.52
CA THR A 139 -2.87 0.83 4.34
C THR A 139 -3.71 0.39 5.54
N SER A 140 -4.63 -0.55 5.35
CA SER A 140 -5.45 -1.11 6.42
C SER A 140 -4.62 -1.85 7.47
N LEU A 141 -3.66 -2.66 7.02
CA LEU A 141 -2.74 -3.37 7.92
C LEU A 141 -1.87 -2.39 8.70
N ALA A 142 -1.33 -1.36 8.04
CA ALA A 142 -0.57 -0.30 8.70
C ALA A 142 -1.42 0.45 9.74
N ALA A 143 -2.69 0.75 9.44
CA ALA A 143 -3.60 1.39 10.37
C ALA A 143 -3.90 0.50 11.59
N VAL A 144 -4.14 -0.79 11.39
CA VAL A 144 -4.37 -1.76 12.49
C VAL A 144 -3.13 -1.89 13.37
N LEU A 145 -1.94 -1.99 12.78
CA LEU A 145 -0.67 -2.03 13.51
C LEU A 145 -0.44 -0.73 14.29
N PHE A 146 -0.70 0.42 13.66
CA PHE A 146 -0.59 1.73 14.31
C PHE A 146 -1.51 1.84 15.53
N VAL A 147 -2.78 1.48 15.39
CA VAL A 147 -3.75 1.48 16.50
C VAL A 147 -3.32 0.51 17.58
N THR A 148 -2.86 -0.70 17.21
CA THR A 148 -2.39 -1.71 18.17
C THR A 148 -1.20 -1.21 18.96
N PHE A 149 -0.22 -0.57 18.32
CA PHE A 149 0.96 -0.04 18.99
C PHE A 149 0.65 1.19 19.83
N ALA A 150 -0.17 2.12 19.34
CA ALA A 150 -0.56 3.32 20.08
C ALA A 150 -1.44 2.96 21.30
N ALA A 151 -2.46 2.12 21.11
CA ALA A 151 -3.37 1.71 22.18
C ALA A 151 -2.68 0.78 23.18
N GLY A 152 -2.01 -0.27 22.68
CA GLY A 152 -1.25 -1.21 23.50
C GLY A 152 -0.16 -0.51 24.30
N GLY A 153 0.56 0.42 23.66
CA GLY A 153 1.60 1.21 24.31
C GLY A 153 1.06 2.10 25.42
N SER A 154 -0.10 2.72 25.21
CA SER A 154 -0.78 3.56 26.20
C SER A 154 -1.30 2.77 27.41
N ILE A 155 -1.69 1.51 27.21
CA ILE A 155 -2.27 0.67 28.28
C ILE A 155 -1.16 0.03 29.12
N ILE A 156 -0.20 -0.65 28.48
CA ILE A 156 0.82 -1.46 29.16
C ILE A 156 1.76 -0.60 30.01
N PHE A 157 2.10 0.61 29.54
CA PHE A 157 3.11 1.45 30.20
C PHE A 157 2.56 2.55 31.10
N ARG A 158 1.26 2.51 31.42
CA ARG A 158 0.69 3.35 32.48
C ARG A 158 1.31 3.09 33.85
N ARG A 159 2.05 1.99 34.04
CA ARG A 159 2.45 1.52 35.36
C ARG A 159 3.93 1.32 35.60
N ASP A 160 4.82 1.32 34.60
CA ASP A 160 6.20 0.94 34.90
C ASP A 160 7.28 1.60 34.02
N GLU A 161 8.01 2.55 34.60
CA GLU A 161 9.20 3.16 34.00
C GLU A 161 10.39 2.19 33.95
N ARG A 162 10.39 1.15 34.78
CA ARG A 162 11.51 0.21 34.91
C ARG A 162 11.66 -0.67 33.68
N ILE A 163 10.54 -1.07 33.07
CA ILE A 163 10.51 -1.86 31.83
C ILE A 163 11.21 -1.09 30.69
N SER A 164 10.98 0.23 30.59
CA SER A 164 11.63 1.08 29.58
C SER A 164 13.14 1.26 29.83
N ALA A 165 13.56 1.28 31.09
CA ALA A 165 14.97 1.39 31.44
C ALA A 165 15.75 0.10 31.11
N PHE A 166 15.11 -1.07 31.22
CA PHE A 166 15.72 -2.36 30.92
C PHE A 166 16.10 -2.51 29.44
N ILE A 167 15.20 -2.12 28.53
CA ILE A 167 15.40 -2.21 27.08
C ILE A 167 16.61 -1.36 26.63
N GLY A 168 16.80 -0.19 27.26
CA GLY A 168 17.81 0.79 26.85
C GLY A 168 19.27 0.36 27.04
N ARG A 169 19.58 -0.59 27.93
CA ARG A 169 20.98 -0.89 28.29
C ARG A 169 21.60 -2.04 27.49
N LYS A 170 20.80 -2.84 26.77
CA LYS A 170 21.26 -4.13 26.20
C LYS A 170 20.67 -4.46 24.83
N TYR A 171 20.53 -3.48 23.94
CA TYR A 171 19.94 -3.68 22.60
C TYR A 171 20.55 -4.84 21.81
N ILE A 172 21.89 -4.96 21.78
CA ILE A 172 22.59 -6.04 21.07
C ILE A 172 22.21 -7.42 21.61
N ARG A 173 22.10 -7.55 22.95
CA ARG A 173 21.71 -8.81 23.58
C ARG A 173 20.26 -9.17 23.29
N LEU A 174 19.37 -8.17 23.33
CA LEU A 174 17.95 -8.37 23.00
C LEU A 174 17.79 -8.79 21.55
N PHE A 175 18.52 -8.14 20.65
CA PHE A 175 18.53 -8.48 19.22
C PHE A 175 19.06 -9.90 18.98
N ALA A 176 20.21 -10.26 19.56
CA ALA A 176 20.75 -11.62 19.46
C ALA A 176 19.78 -12.68 20.00
N THR A 177 19.13 -12.41 21.13
CA THR A 177 18.10 -13.31 21.69
C THR A 177 16.91 -13.44 20.73
N GLY A 178 16.47 -12.33 20.13
CA GLY A 178 15.42 -12.32 19.13
C GLY A 178 15.76 -13.19 17.92
N ILE A 179 17.00 -13.11 17.42
CA ILE A 179 17.47 -13.96 16.31
C ILE A 179 17.38 -15.43 16.70
N THR A 180 17.92 -15.80 17.87
CA THR A 180 17.87 -17.20 18.34
C THR A 180 16.45 -17.74 18.41
N ILE A 181 15.50 -16.93 18.91
CA ILE A 181 14.10 -17.33 19.00
C ILE A 181 13.42 -17.38 17.62
N THR A 182 13.81 -16.50 16.68
CA THR A 182 13.26 -16.47 15.32
C THR A 182 13.68 -17.68 14.48
N ILE A 183 14.82 -18.29 14.79
CA ILE A 183 15.31 -19.50 14.10
C ILE A 183 14.36 -20.70 14.33
N ILE A 184 13.74 -20.80 15.51
CA ILE A 184 12.84 -21.92 15.86
C ILE A 184 11.64 -22.02 14.89
N PRO A 185 10.78 -20.99 14.72
CA PRO A 185 9.68 -21.05 13.77
C PRO A 185 10.17 -21.16 12.33
N ALA A 186 11.33 -20.59 11.97
CA ALA A 186 11.88 -20.74 10.62
C ALA A 186 12.21 -22.20 10.28
N ILE A 187 12.85 -22.93 11.20
CA ILE A 187 13.14 -24.36 11.04
C ILE A 187 11.84 -25.17 10.97
N LEU A 188 10.84 -24.83 11.80
CA LEU A 188 9.54 -25.53 11.78
C LEU A 188 8.78 -25.33 10.48
N ILE A 189 8.84 -24.13 9.89
CA ILE A 189 8.26 -23.86 8.56
C ILE A 189 8.93 -24.74 7.51
N ILE A 190 10.27 -24.82 7.51
CA ILE A 190 11.01 -25.70 6.58
C ILE A 190 10.64 -27.17 6.81
N ALA A 191 10.59 -27.62 8.06
CA ALA A 191 10.22 -28.99 8.41
C ALA A 191 8.78 -29.34 7.99
N SER A 192 7.88 -28.36 8.00
CA SER A 192 6.47 -28.55 7.59
C SER A 192 6.31 -28.82 6.10
N PHE A 193 7.24 -28.35 5.26
CA PHE A 193 7.26 -28.70 3.84
C PHE A 193 7.64 -30.16 3.61
N VAL A 194 8.46 -30.75 4.49
CA VAL A 194 8.91 -32.14 4.39
C VAL A 194 7.90 -33.12 4.99
N SER A 195 7.25 -32.74 6.09
CA SER A 195 6.28 -33.60 6.77
C SER A 195 4.97 -32.84 7.04
N PRO A 196 3.90 -33.13 6.27
CA PRO A 196 2.59 -32.50 6.47
C PRO A 196 2.03 -32.72 7.88
N SER A 197 2.40 -33.78 8.59
CA SER A 197 1.89 -34.09 9.94
C SER A 197 2.25 -33.03 10.99
N ILE A 198 3.28 -32.21 10.76
CA ILE A 198 3.78 -31.21 11.74
C ILE A 198 3.08 -29.85 11.59
N TRP A 199 2.29 -29.66 10.52
CA TRP A 199 1.70 -28.36 10.16
C TRP A 199 0.90 -27.67 11.29
N MET A 200 0.10 -28.42 12.05
CA MET A 200 -0.68 -27.86 13.17
C MET A 200 0.20 -27.31 14.28
N ALA A 201 1.29 -28.03 14.62
CA ALA A 201 2.24 -27.58 15.63
C ALA A 201 2.99 -26.33 15.15
N THR A 202 3.36 -26.28 13.87
CA THR A 202 4.00 -25.11 13.25
C THR A 202 3.10 -23.89 13.29
N ILE A 203 1.83 -24.02 12.94
CA ILE A 203 0.85 -22.92 13.00
C ILE A 203 0.72 -22.41 14.45
N ALA A 204 0.60 -23.31 15.43
CA ALA A 204 0.48 -22.93 16.84
C ALA A 204 1.72 -22.17 17.35
N ILE A 205 2.93 -22.66 17.04
CA ILE A 205 4.19 -22.02 17.42
C ILE A 205 4.39 -20.70 16.69
N PHE A 206 4.02 -20.61 15.41
CA PHE A 206 4.07 -19.38 14.65
C PHE A 206 3.11 -18.33 15.21
N LEU A 207 1.90 -18.72 15.62
CA LEU A 207 0.94 -17.82 16.25
C LEU A 207 1.46 -17.30 17.60
N LEU A 208 2.07 -18.17 18.42
CA LEU A 208 2.72 -17.75 19.67
C LEU A 208 3.87 -16.78 19.40
N TYR A 209 4.71 -17.07 18.41
CA TYR A 209 5.78 -16.18 17.97
C TYR A 209 5.25 -14.81 17.50
N ALA A 210 4.16 -14.80 16.72
CA ALA A 210 3.51 -13.58 16.29
C ALA A 210 2.99 -12.74 17.46
N LEU A 211 2.37 -13.37 18.46
CA LEU A 211 1.91 -12.70 19.68
C LEU A 211 3.07 -12.13 20.51
N LEU A 212 4.18 -12.87 20.63
CA LEU A 212 5.40 -12.39 21.28
C LEU A 212 6.03 -11.20 20.53
N GLY A 213 6.07 -11.26 19.21
CA GLY A 213 6.55 -10.17 18.36
C GLY A 213 5.68 -8.93 18.48
N LEU A 214 4.36 -9.06 18.41
CA LEU A 214 3.42 -7.95 18.56
C LEU A 214 3.52 -7.29 19.95
N SER A 215 3.51 -8.10 21.02
CA SER A 215 3.65 -7.59 22.39
C SER A 215 5.01 -6.92 22.62
N GLY A 216 6.09 -7.52 22.10
CA GLY A 216 7.43 -6.94 22.13
C GLY A 216 7.55 -5.63 21.35
N MET A 217 6.97 -5.56 20.15
CA MET A 217 6.95 -4.36 19.32
C MET A 217 6.29 -3.18 20.03
N ILE A 218 5.26 -3.40 20.84
CA ILE A 218 4.65 -2.36 21.67
C ILE A 218 5.70 -1.77 22.65
N LEU A 219 6.53 -2.61 23.27
CA LEU A 219 7.59 -2.15 24.19
C LEU A 219 8.64 -1.31 23.45
N VAL A 220 9.07 -1.78 22.27
CA VAL A 220 10.07 -1.10 21.44
C VAL A 220 9.54 0.24 20.95
N THR A 221 8.29 0.28 20.48
CA THR A 221 7.59 1.50 20.05
C THR A 221 7.59 2.54 21.14
N ASN A 222 7.21 2.15 22.36
CA ASN A 222 7.21 3.07 23.50
C ASN A 222 8.60 3.56 23.85
N LYS A 223 9.62 2.70 23.76
CA LYS A 223 11.00 3.09 24.04
C LYS A 223 11.47 4.16 23.06
N ILE A 224 11.26 3.94 21.76
CA ILE A 224 11.59 4.90 20.70
C ILE A 224 10.85 6.23 20.95
N GLY A 225 9.55 6.16 21.22
CA GLY A 225 8.74 7.34 21.48
C GLY A 225 9.17 8.15 22.71
N ARG A 226 9.60 7.49 23.79
CA ARG A 226 10.19 8.16 24.96
C ARG A 226 11.50 8.85 24.61
N THR A 227 12.40 8.18 23.89
CA THR A 227 13.66 8.79 23.44
C THR A 227 13.42 10.07 22.62
N ILE A 228 12.41 10.08 21.75
CA ILE A 228 12.03 11.27 20.96
C ILE A 228 11.49 12.39 21.86
N ILE A 229 10.61 12.06 22.82
CA ILE A 229 10.05 13.05 23.75
C ILE A 229 11.13 13.63 24.67
N ASP A 230 12.00 12.79 25.20
CA ASP A 230 13.09 13.19 26.10
C ASP A 230 14.04 14.15 25.37
N PHE A 231 14.32 13.89 24.08
CA PHE A 231 15.08 14.81 23.22
C PHE A 231 14.36 16.15 22.98
N THR A 232 13.03 16.15 22.97
CA THR A 232 12.21 17.36 22.76
C THR A 232 11.97 18.14 24.05
N GLY A 233 12.39 17.63 25.22
CA GLY A 233 12.16 18.27 26.52
C GLY A 233 10.70 18.36 26.98
N ARG A 234 9.80 17.56 26.37
CA ARG A 234 8.38 17.52 26.73
C ARG A 234 8.13 16.50 27.86
N LYS A 235 7.08 16.72 28.67
CA LYS A 235 6.72 15.78 29.73
C LYS A 235 6.32 14.42 29.14
N THR A 236 6.95 13.36 29.65
CA THR A 236 6.79 11.96 29.23
C THR A 236 5.41 11.43 29.63
N GLY A 237 4.39 11.78 28.85
CA GLY A 237 3.01 11.34 29.03
C GLY A 237 2.59 10.24 28.06
N ARG A 238 1.26 10.06 27.91
CA ARG A 238 0.63 9.12 26.97
C ARG A 238 1.02 9.33 25.50
N ILE A 239 1.61 10.47 25.18
CA ILE A 239 1.99 10.87 23.84
C ILE A 239 3.25 10.10 23.38
N ALA A 240 4.03 9.51 24.29
CA ALA A 240 5.23 8.75 23.94
C ALA A 240 4.92 7.60 22.98
N ALA A 241 3.88 6.81 23.26
CA ALA A 241 3.45 5.71 22.40
C ALA A 241 3.11 6.18 20.99
N LEU A 242 2.47 7.35 20.88
CA LEU A 242 2.06 7.94 19.61
C LEU A 242 3.27 8.38 18.78
N TYR A 243 4.24 9.08 19.39
CA TYR A 243 5.47 9.47 18.70
C TYR A 243 6.27 8.26 18.23
N GLY A 244 6.34 7.22 19.05
CA GLY A 244 6.99 5.96 18.67
C GLY A 244 6.30 5.28 17.49
N ALA A 245 4.96 5.21 17.53
CA ALA A 245 4.17 4.58 16.47
C ALA A 245 4.30 5.35 15.14
N ILE A 246 4.25 6.69 15.19
CA ILE A 246 4.48 7.55 14.02
C ILE A 246 5.89 7.34 13.46
N ALA A 247 6.91 7.31 14.33
CA ALA A 247 8.29 7.11 13.91
C ALA A 247 8.50 5.75 13.23
N ILE A 248 7.99 4.67 13.81
CA ILE A 248 8.04 3.34 13.20
C ILE A 248 7.30 3.37 11.86
N LEU A 249 6.08 3.91 11.81
CA LEU A 249 5.28 3.96 10.59
C LEU A 249 6.01 4.69 9.44
N LEU A 250 6.61 5.84 9.73
CA LEU A 250 7.41 6.61 8.77
C LEU A 250 8.60 5.80 8.25
N VAL A 251 9.35 5.15 9.14
CA VAL A 251 10.52 4.34 8.74
C VAL A 251 10.09 3.12 7.93
N THR A 252 9.00 2.45 8.32
CA THR A 252 8.50 1.26 7.63
C THR A 252 7.90 1.55 6.26
N ASN A 253 7.54 2.80 5.97
CA ASN A 253 6.98 3.20 4.68
C ASN A 253 8.07 3.47 3.61
N LEU A 254 9.35 3.47 3.98
CA LEU A 254 10.45 3.62 3.01
C LEU A 254 10.66 2.28 2.26
N PRO A 255 10.74 2.30 0.91
CA PRO A 255 11.02 1.08 0.15
C PRO A 255 12.39 0.51 0.52
N LEU A 256 12.49 -0.83 0.63
CA LEU A 256 13.66 -1.60 1.10
C LEU A 256 14.07 -1.35 2.56
N VAL A 257 14.35 -0.09 2.93
CA VAL A 257 14.76 0.32 4.29
C VAL A 257 13.67 0.00 5.31
N GLY A 258 12.40 0.19 4.93
CA GLY A 258 11.27 -0.08 5.82
C GLY A 258 11.11 -1.55 6.15
N ILE A 259 11.33 -2.45 5.18
CA ILE A 259 11.28 -3.90 5.41
C ILE A 259 12.41 -4.35 6.34
N LEU A 260 13.63 -3.90 6.08
CA LEU A 260 14.80 -4.22 6.92
C LEU A 260 14.64 -3.68 8.34
N SER A 261 14.15 -2.44 8.46
CA SER A 261 13.89 -1.81 9.75
C SER A 261 12.77 -2.51 10.51
N PHE A 262 11.68 -2.88 9.82
CA PHE A 262 10.59 -3.65 10.42
C PHE A 262 11.08 -4.99 10.94
N LEU A 263 11.86 -5.74 10.16
CA LEU A 263 12.45 -7.01 10.59
C LEU A 263 13.36 -6.82 11.80
N ALA A 264 14.21 -5.80 11.79
CA ALA A 264 15.10 -5.52 12.91
C ALA A 264 14.33 -5.19 14.19
N LEU A 265 13.30 -4.33 14.08
CA LEU A 265 12.42 -3.96 15.18
C LEU A 265 11.60 -5.16 15.68
N TRP A 266 11.14 -6.01 14.77
CA TRP A 266 10.39 -7.22 15.08
C TRP A 266 11.24 -8.21 15.90
N ILE A 267 12.45 -8.51 15.42
CA ILE A 267 13.43 -9.35 16.12
C ILE A 267 13.72 -8.78 17.51
N LEU A 268 13.94 -7.46 17.60
CA LEU A 268 14.18 -6.78 18.86
C LEU A 268 12.96 -6.87 19.79
N GLY A 269 11.75 -6.77 19.25
CA GLY A 269 10.49 -6.97 19.96
C GLY A 269 10.38 -8.36 20.56
N VAL A 270 10.54 -9.41 19.73
CA VAL A 270 10.51 -10.81 20.17
C VAL A 270 11.54 -11.05 21.28
N GLY A 271 12.79 -10.60 21.09
CA GLY A 271 13.84 -10.74 22.08
C GLY A 271 13.54 -10.00 23.39
N SER A 272 12.94 -8.81 23.31
CA SER A 272 12.50 -8.04 24.48
C SER A 272 11.44 -8.78 25.28
N MET A 273 10.42 -9.32 24.61
CA MET A 273 9.34 -10.05 25.30
C MET A 273 9.84 -11.37 25.89
N TRP A 274 10.65 -12.12 25.14
CA TRP A 274 11.20 -13.39 25.61
C TRP A 274 12.07 -13.22 26.86
N THR A 275 12.95 -12.21 26.87
CA THR A 275 13.82 -11.94 28.02
C THR A 275 13.04 -11.47 29.25
N LEU A 276 11.91 -10.77 29.07
CA LEU A 276 11.00 -10.43 30.16
C LEU A 276 10.32 -11.67 30.76
N ILE A 277 9.86 -12.60 29.91
CA ILE A 277 9.27 -13.87 30.36
C ILE A 277 10.28 -14.69 31.17
N LEU A 278 11.54 -14.76 30.74
CA LEU A 278 12.59 -15.48 31.46
C LEU A 278 13.04 -14.80 32.76
N ARG A 279 12.73 -13.51 32.96
CA ARG A 279 13.14 -12.73 34.15
C ARG A 279 11.91 -12.07 34.80
N PRO A 280 10.97 -12.86 35.36
CA PRO A 280 9.76 -12.33 35.96
C PRO A 280 10.01 -11.46 37.20
N SER A 281 11.20 -11.57 37.82
CA SER A 281 11.61 -10.72 38.94
C SER A 281 11.67 -9.24 38.59
N ILE A 282 11.78 -8.89 37.30
CA ILE A 282 11.74 -7.49 36.82
C ILE A 282 10.31 -6.92 36.92
N ILE A 283 9.28 -7.78 36.92
CA ILE A 283 7.86 -7.40 36.89
C ILE A 283 7.25 -7.38 38.30
N ARG A 284 7.80 -8.13 39.26
CA ARG A 284 7.26 -8.27 40.64
C ARG A 284 7.94 -7.34 41.65
N ILE A 285 7.96 -6.02 41.45
CA ILE A 285 8.35 -5.05 42.50
C ILE A 285 7.54 -3.76 42.38
#